data_AF-A0AB34L0M7-F1
#
_entry.id   AF-A0AB34L0M7-F1
#
_cell.length_a   1.000
_cell.length_b   1.000
_cell.length_c   1.000
_cell.angle_alpha   90.00
_cell.angle_beta   90.00
_cell.angle_gamma   90.00
#
_symmetry.space_group_name_H-M   'P 1'
#
loop_
_entity.id
_entity.type
_entity.pdbx_description
1 polymer ?
#
loop_
_entity_poly.entity_id
_entity_poly.type
_entity_poly.pdbx_seq_one_letter_code
_entity_poly.pdbx_strand_id
1 'polypeptide(L)'
;MCGDCCFATVVSCIGCCYGSHKVAGSRAPSNDEEGPRPSSKHPKKSPPSPTDPTKAPKPLRKTHQPAHQTILAALSQPPTPLQLHALTRLRTAYATPLPTPLKPTHLTPITADLLAALIPTPLHSHITILWATLPRSLLGLTQPTSFSRHGVASVTIKLNRRMLRRGRREEIWGALVHELCHAWLDLEGGWGALVGGGHGVVFERVCEGVVARLGIGGLGVGEVV
;
A
#
# COMPACT_ATOMS: atom_id res chain seq x y z
N MET A 1 15.64 -1.11 -8.26
CA MET A 1 15.57 0.34 -8.59
C MET A 1 14.10 0.67 -8.86
N CYS A 2 13.47 1.48 -8.00
CA CYS A 2 12.02 1.73 -8.05
C CYS A 2 11.56 2.72 -9.15
N GLY A 3 12.49 3.45 -9.78
CA GLY A 3 12.16 4.52 -10.73
C GLY A 3 11.53 4.05 -12.05
N ASP A 4 12.05 2.97 -12.67
CA ASP A 4 11.52 2.46 -13.94
C ASP A 4 10.27 1.59 -13.75
N CYS A 5 10.20 0.91 -12.60
CA CYS A 5 9.01 0.22 -12.16
C CYS A 5 8.02 1.13 -11.46
N CYS A 6 8.09 2.48 -11.52
CA CYS A 6 7.03 3.39 -11.07
C CYS A 6 6.29 4.13 -12.23
N PHE A 7 6.82 4.09 -13.46
CA PHE A 7 6.26 4.78 -14.63
C PHE A 7 5.20 3.96 -15.40
N ALA A 8 5.33 2.63 -15.40
CA ALA A 8 4.32 1.72 -15.93
C ALA A 8 3.25 1.36 -14.87
N THR A 9 3.13 2.14 -13.79
CA THR A 9 3.01 1.58 -12.43
C THR A 9 2.04 2.26 -11.49
N VAL A 10 0.83 2.49 -11.98
CA VAL A 10 -0.30 2.00 -11.19
C VAL A 10 -0.59 0.56 -11.62
N VAL A 11 -0.48 0.30 -12.93
CA VAL A 11 -0.61 -1.03 -13.59
C VAL A 11 0.54 -1.99 -13.22
N SER A 12 1.76 -1.50 -13.05
CA SER A 12 2.95 -2.25 -12.63
C SER A 12 3.20 -2.28 -11.11
N CYS A 13 2.32 -1.80 -10.22
CA CYS A 13 2.49 -2.17 -8.79
C CYS A 13 2.27 -3.68 -8.67
N ILE A 14 1.34 -4.17 -9.49
CA ILE A 14 1.10 -5.58 -9.83
C ILE A 14 2.26 -6.11 -10.72
N GLY A 15 2.67 -5.41 -11.78
CA GLY A 15 3.76 -5.83 -12.69
C GLY A 15 5.18 -5.93 -12.08
N CYS A 16 5.54 -5.13 -11.08
CA CYS A 16 6.79 -5.24 -10.32
C CYS A 16 6.78 -6.51 -9.44
N CYS A 17 5.60 -6.90 -8.96
CA CYS A 17 5.38 -8.13 -8.21
C CYS A 17 5.29 -9.37 -9.12
N TYR A 18 4.57 -9.31 -10.25
CA TYR A 18 4.48 -10.43 -11.19
C TYR A 18 5.73 -10.61 -12.07
N GLY A 19 6.47 -9.54 -12.37
CA GLY A 19 7.73 -9.58 -13.12
C GLY A 19 8.88 -10.18 -12.31
N SER A 20 8.91 -9.96 -10.99
CA SER A 20 9.90 -10.58 -10.10
C SER A 20 9.59 -12.06 -9.81
N HIS A 21 8.31 -12.46 -9.79
CA HIS A 21 7.94 -13.88 -9.72
C HIS A 21 8.25 -14.70 -11.00
N LYS A 22 8.28 -14.07 -12.19
CA LYS A 22 8.67 -14.77 -13.43
C LYS A 22 10.19 -14.79 -13.71
N VAL A 23 10.97 -13.88 -13.13
CA VAL A 23 12.45 -13.92 -13.23
C VAL A 23 13.08 -14.74 -12.08
N ALA A 24 12.34 -14.98 -11.00
CA ALA A 24 12.68 -15.97 -9.97
C ALA A 24 12.35 -17.43 -10.37
N GLY A 25 12.31 -17.73 -11.68
CA GLY A 25 12.46 -19.08 -12.21
C GLY A 25 13.90 -19.61 -12.13
N SER A 26 14.82 -18.92 -11.42
CA SER A 26 16.14 -19.42 -11.11
C SER A 26 16.11 -20.21 -9.80
N ARG A 27 15.79 -21.51 -9.94
CA ARG A 27 16.09 -22.59 -8.99
C ARG A 27 15.68 -22.32 -7.53
N ALA A 28 14.48 -22.76 -7.17
CA ALA A 28 14.32 -23.35 -5.86
C ALA A 28 15.35 -24.51 -5.73
N PRO A 29 16.15 -24.60 -4.66
CA PRO A 29 16.90 -25.82 -4.41
C PRO A 29 15.89 -26.95 -4.22
N SER A 30 15.95 -27.94 -5.12
CA SER A 30 15.22 -29.20 -5.01
C SER A 30 15.70 -29.93 -3.76
N ASN A 31 14.89 -29.94 -2.70
CA ASN A 31 15.04 -30.92 -1.63
C ASN A 31 14.32 -32.20 -2.04
N ASP A 32 14.88 -32.88 -3.03
CA ASP A 32 14.59 -34.28 -3.35
C ASP A 32 15.94 -35.00 -3.46
N GLU A 33 16.59 -35.22 -2.31
CA GLU A 33 17.37 -36.44 -2.11
C GLU A 33 16.66 -37.27 -1.06
N GLU A 34 15.91 -38.24 -1.56
CA GLU A 34 15.38 -39.38 -0.82
C GLU A 34 16.58 -40.27 -0.41
N GLY A 35 17.20 -39.92 0.72
CA GLY A 35 18.22 -40.73 1.37
C GLY A 35 17.60 -41.79 2.31
N PRO A 36 18.20 -42.99 2.45
CA PRO A 36 17.62 -44.08 3.22
C PRO A 36 17.47 -43.73 4.70
N ARG A 37 16.26 -43.96 5.25
CA ARG A 37 15.93 -43.84 6.68
C ARG A 37 16.91 -44.64 7.55
N PRO A 38 17.65 -44.00 8.48
CA PRO A 38 18.22 -44.69 9.61
C PRO A 38 17.16 -44.85 10.71
N SER A 39 17.02 -46.08 11.21
CA SER A 39 16.21 -46.46 12.37
C SER A 39 16.65 -45.69 13.62
N SER A 40 15.86 -44.67 14.00
CA SER A 40 16.01 -43.97 15.28
C SER A 40 15.06 -44.59 16.31
N LYS A 41 15.63 -45.34 17.25
CA LYS A 41 14.99 -45.71 18.52
C LYS A 41 14.34 -44.48 19.15
N HIS A 42 13.03 -44.52 19.36
CA HIS A 42 12.32 -43.51 20.14
C HIS A 42 12.85 -43.49 21.59
N PRO A 43 13.37 -42.38 22.11
CA PRO A 43 13.43 -42.18 23.55
C PRO A 43 12.00 -42.02 24.08
N LYS A 44 11.66 -42.76 25.15
CA LYS A 44 10.41 -42.64 25.89
C LYS A 44 10.19 -41.16 26.26
N LYS A 45 9.08 -40.58 25.77
CA LYS A 45 8.59 -39.28 26.24
C LYS A 45 8.24 -39.40 27.72
N SER A 46 8.96 -38.68 28.55
CA SER A 46 8.56 -38.41 29.92
C SER A 46 7.20 -37.69 29.94
N PRO A 47 6.35 -37.93 30.95
CA PRO A 47 5.07 -37.25 31.07
C PRO A 47 5.25 -35.72 31.14
N PRO A 48 4.33 -34.92 30.58
CA PRO A 48 4.39 -33.47 30.66
C PRO A 48 4.29 -33.02 32.13
N SER A 49 5.13 -32.06 32.52
CA SER A 49 5.05 -31.40 33.82
C SER A 49 3.68 -30.71 34.00
N PRO A 50 3.11 -30.72 35.21
CA PRO A 50 1.81 -30.10 35.48
C PRO A 50 1.84 -28.62 35.17
N THR A 51 0.86 -28.18 34.38
CA THR A 51 0.64 -26.79 34.01
C THR A 51 0.36 -25.98 35.29
N ASP A 52 1.21 -24.99 35.57
CA ASP A 52 1.06 -24.10 36.73
C ASP A 52 -0.24 -23.28 36.60
N PRO A 53 -1.26 -23.50 37.46
CA PRO A 53 -2.57 -22.83 37.37
C PRO A 53 -2.51 -21.34 37.75
N THR A 54 -1.34 -20.84 38.19
CA THR A 54 -1.16 -19.43 38.56
C THR A 54 -0.68 -18.54 37.41
N LYS A 55 -0.40 -19.08 36.22
CA LYS A 55 -0.14 -18.25 35.04
C LYS A 55 -1.46 -17.66 34.56
N ALA A 56 -1.71 -16.42 34.97
CA ALA A 56 -2.79 -15.58 34.44
C ALA A 56 -2.85 -15.75 32.92
N PRO A 57 -4.06 -15.98 32.35
CA PRO A 57 -4.20 -16.18 30.92
C PRO A 57 -3.52 -15.01 30.22
N LYS A 58 -2.52 -15.32 29.38
CA LYS A 58 -1.89 -14.31 28.53
C LYS A 58 -3.05 -13.55 27.86
N PRO A 59 -3.09 -12.21 27.94
CA PRO A 59 -4.19 -11.45 27.39
C PRO A 59 -4.41 -11.93 25.97
N LEU A 60 -5.64 -12.39 25.67
CA LEU A 60 -6.06 -12.75 24.33
C LEU A 60 -5.55 -11.65 23.41
N ARG A 61 -4.56 -11.98 22.55
CA ARG A 61 -4.09 -11.04 21.53
C ARG A 61 -5.36 -10.57 20.83
N LYS A 62 -5.72 -9.30 20.99
CA LYS A 62 -6.79 -8.70 20.19
C LYS A 62 -6.48 -9.13 18.77
N THR A 63 -7.38 -9.91 18.18
CA THR A 63 -7.33 -10.25 16.77
C THR A 63 -7.41 -8.92 16.05
N HIS A 64 -6.26 -8.34 15.76
CA HIS A 64 -6.14 -7.20 14.88
C HIS A 64 -6.78 -7.68 13.58
N GLN A 65 -7.98 -7.18 13.27
CA GLN A 65 -8.45 -7.27 11.90
C GLN A 65 -7.32 -6.71 11.05
N PRO A 66 -6.77 -7.52 10.13
CA PRO A 66 -5.60 -7.09 9.41
C PRO A 66 -6.01 -5.88 8.58
N ALA A 67 -5.30 -4.76 8.73
CA ALA A 67 -5.68 -3.44 8.21
C ALA A 67 -6.23 -3.42 6.78
N HIS A 68 -5.68 -4.27 5.92
CA HIS A 68 -6.16 -4.44 4.55
C HIS A 68 -7.64 -4.84 4.46
N GLN A 69 -8.17 -5.65 5.38
CA GLN A 69 -9.58 -6.01 5.41
C GLN A 69 -10.46 -4.81 5.74
N THR A 70 -10.04 -3.95 6.68
CA THR A 70 -10.74 -2.70 7.01
C THR A 70 -10.78 -1.77 5.79
N ILE A 71 -9.63 -1.61 5.13
CA ILE A 71 -9.48 -0.79 3.92
C ILE A 71 -10.35 -1.34 2.78
N LEU A 72 -10.25 -2.64 2.48
CA LEU A 72 -11.03 -3.28 1.42
C LEU A 72 -12.52 -3.26 1.72
N ALA A 73 -12.93 -3.41 2.98
CA ALA A 73 -14.32 -3.26 3.38
C ALA A 73 -14.82 -1.84 3.12
N ALA A 74 -14.05 -0.81 3.50
CA ALA A 74 -14.37 0.58 3.21
C ALA A 74 -14.46 0.85 1.70
N LEU A 75 -13.54 0.30 0.91
CA LEU A 75 -13.52 0.36 -0.55
C LEU A 75 -14.62 -0.46 -1.23
N SER A 76 -15.29 -1.36 -0.51
CA SER A 76 -16.44 -2.14 -1.00
C SER A 76 -17.79 -1.50 -0.68
N GLN A 77 -17.85 -0.60 0.32
CA GLN A 77 -19.10 0.11 0.64
C GLN A 77 -19.48 1.09 -0.47
N PRO A 78 -20.77 1.30 -0.78
CA PRO A 78 -21.17 2.35 -1.71
C PRO A 78 -20.57 3.71 -1.31
N PRO A 79 -19.97 4.48 -2.23
CA PRO A 79 -19.45 5.81 -1.92
C PRO A 79 -20.58 6.71 -1.41
N THR A 80 -20.30 7.45 -0.32
CA THR A 80 -21.19 8.50 0.18
C THR A 80 -21.39 9.61 -0.88
N PRO A 81 -22.42 10.47 -0.78
CA PRO A 81 -22.61 11.57 -1.72
C PRO A 81 -21.39 12.50 -1.83
N LEU A 82 -20.70 12.75 -0.71
CA LEU A 82 -19.47 13.55 -0.70
C LEU A 82 -18.33 12.85 -1.45
N GLN A 83 -18.17 11.54 -1.25
CA GLN A 83 -17.20 10.71 -1.99
C GLN A 83 -17.53 10.66 -3.48
N LEU A 84 -18.80 10.52 -3.87
CA LEU A 84 -19.25 10.54 -5.27
C LEU A 84 -18.92 11.87 -5.95
N HIS A 85 -19.14 13.00 -5.27
CA HIS A 85 -18.77 14.31 -5.77
C HIS A 85 -17.25 14.43 -5.97
N ALA A 86 -16.46 14.02 -4.98
CA ALA A 86 -15.00 14.01 -5.08
C ALA A 86 -14.51 13.11 -6.23
N LEU A 87 -15.04 11.89 -6.35
CA LEU A 87 -14.72 10.96 -7.44
C LEU A 87 -15.05 11.55 -8.81
N THR A 88 -16.17 12.26 -8.94
CA THR A 88 -16.55 12.93 -10.18
C THR A 88 -15.53 14.00 -10.56
N ARG A 89 -15.13 14.86 -9.62
CA ARG A 89 -14.08 15.87 -9.84
C ARG A 89 -12.73 15.26 -10.18
N LEU A 90 -12.35 14.16 -9.53
CA LEU A 90 -11.11 13.44 -9.84
C LEU A 90 -11.12 12.89 -11.27
N ARG A 91 -12.22 12.32 -11.74
CA ARG A 91 -12.34 11.81 -13.12
C ARG A 91 -12.20 12.95 -14.14
N THR A 92 -12.85 14.09 -13.89
CA THR A 92 -12.70 15.28 -14.74
C THR A 92 -11.28 15.84 -14.72
N ALA A 93 -10.67 15.93 -13.53
CA ALA A 93 -9.30 16.39 -13.36
C ALA A 93 -8.29 15.45 -14.05
N TYR A 94 -8.52 14.14 -13.98
CA TYR A 94 -7.71 13.16 -14.70
C TYR A 94 -7.87 13.29 -16.21
N ALA A 95 -9.06 13.54 -16.75
CA ALA A 95 -9.22 13.75 -18.19
C ALA A 95 -8.54 15.05 -18.69
N THR A 96 -8.35 16.03 -17.82
CA THR A 96 -7.78 17.34 -18.15
C THR A 96 -6.23 17.27 -18.19
N PRO A 97 -5.57 17.80 -19.25
CA PRO A 97 -4.12 17.92 -19.26
C PRO A 97 -3.62 18.77 -18.09
N LEU A 98 -2.58 18.29 -17.39
CA LEU A 98 -1.93 19.09 -16.36
C LEU A 98 -1.05 20.16 -17.00
N PRO A 99 -1.04 21.40 -16.48
CA PRO A 99 -0.20 22.47 -17.00
C PRO A 99 1.28 22.14 -16.81
N THR A 100 2.08 22.51 -17.81
CA THR A 100 3.55 22.38 -17.80
C THR A 100 4.20 23.77 -17.87
N PRO A 101 4.99 24.20 -16.85
CA PRO A 101 5.39 23.43 -15.68
C PRO A 101 4.29 23.28 -14.62
N LEU A 102 4.26 22.13 -13.96
CA LEU A 102 3.34 21.90 -12.85
C LEU A 102 3.74 22.76 -11.63
N LYS A 103 2.77 23.47 -11.06
CA LYS A 103 2.90 24.23 -9.81
C LYS A 103 2.22 23.46 -8.67
N PRO A 104 2.67 23.64 -7.41
CA PRO A 104 2.07 22.98 -6.27
C PRO A 104 0.56 23.16 -6.12
N THR A 105 0.08 24.37 -6.38
CA THR A 105 -1.34 24.73 -6.27
C THR A 105 -2.24 23.94 -7.23
N HIS A 106 -1.69 23.38 -8.32
CA HIS A 106 -2.47 22.56 -9.25
C HIS A 106 -2.80 21.18 -8.67
N LEU A 107 -2.00 20.67 -7.73
CA LEU A 107 -2.27 19.38 -7.10
C LEU A 107 -3.08 19.48 -5.81
N THR A 108 -3.15 20.66 -5.17
CA THR A 108 -3.95 20.86 -3.95
C THR A 108 -5.40 20.37 -4.06
N PRO A 109 -6.19 20.74 -5.10
CA PRO A 109 -7.56 20.23 -5.22
C PRO A 109 -7.59 18.72 -5.50
N ILE A 110 -6.65 18.20 -6.29
CA ILE A 110 -6.54 16.76 -6.58
C ILE A 110 -6.26 15.97 -5.31
N THR A 111 -5.34 16.45 -4.46
CA THR A 111 -5.00 15.79 -3.19
C THR A 111 -6.17 15.80 -2.21
N ALA A 112 -6.90 16.92 -2.10
CA ALA A 112 -8.06 17.02 -1.24
C ALA A 112 -9.18 16.08 -1.71
N ASP A 113 -9.42 16.02 -3.02
CA ASP A 113 -10.43 15.15 -3.60
C ASP A 113 -10.04 13.67 -3.49
N LEU A 114 -8.75 13.31 -3.64
CA LEU A 114 -8.27 11.94 -3.41
C LEU A 114 -8.50 11.50 -1.97
N LEU A 115 -8.16 12.34 -0.99
CA LEU A 115 -8.45 12.06 0.42
C LEU A 115 -9.95 11.90 0.66
N ALA A 116 -10.76 12.83 0.16
CA ALA A 116 -12.20 12.80 0.32
C ALA A 116 -12.86 11.59 -0.36
N ALA A 117 -12.34 11.14 -1.52
CA ALA A 117 -12.88 10.03 -2.28
C ALA A 117 -12.50 8.66 -1.71
N LEU A 118 -11.29 8.52 -1.17
CA LEU A 118 -10.69 7.22 -0.85
C LEU A 118 -10.57 6.96 0.65
N ILE A 119 -10.21 7.98 1.42
CA ILE A 119 -9.81 7.82 2.83
C ILE A 119 -10.98 8.17 3.75
N PRO A 120 -11.28 7.39 4.79
CA PRO A 120 -12.25 7.77 5.82
C PRO A 120 -11.92 9.13 6.44
N THR A 121 -12.92 10.01 6.59
CA THR A 121 -12.75 11.38 7.09
C THR A 121 -11.95 11.51 8.39
N PRO A 122 -12.11 10.61 9.40
CA PRO A 122 -11.32 10.68 10.63
C PRO A 122 -9.80 10.57 10.39
N LEU A 123 -9.36 9.98 9.26
CA LEU A 123 -7.95 9.82 8.93
C LEU A 123 -7.37 11.00 8.13
N HIS A 124 -8.19 11.93 7.63
CA HIS A 124 -7.73 13.02 6.77
C HIS A 124 -6.69 13.91 7.47
N SER A 125 -6.93 14.26 8.73
CA SER A 125 -6.03 15.09 9.54
C SER A 125 -4.69 14.43 9.87
N HIS A 126 -4.55 13.14 9.58
CA HIS A 126 -3.35 12.36 9.86
C HIS A 126 -2.44 12.24 8.63
N ILE A 127 -2.87 12.73 7.46
CA ILE A 127 -2.12 12.67 6.20
C ILE A 127 -1.74 14.08 5.77
N THR A 128 -0.44 14.36 5.68
CA THR A 128 0.08 15.59 5.07
C THR A 128 0.68 15.29 3.71
N ILE A 129 0.36 16.06 2.67
CA ILE A 129 0.95 15.90 1.32
C ILE A 129 1.74 17.16 0.96
N LEU A 130 3.01 17.01 0.63
CA LEU A 130 3.89 18.14 0.30
C LEU A 130 4.87 17.84 -0.83
N TRP A 131 5.36 18.90 -1.46
CA TRP A 131 6.43 18.83 -2.45
C TRP A 131 7.79 18.78 -1.77
N ALA A 132 8.64 17.85 -2.21
CA ALA A 132 9.99 17.70 -1.68
C ALA A 132 11.02 17.55 -2.80
N THR A 133 12.29 17.75 -2.44
CA THR A 133 13.41 17.27 -3.26
C THR A 133 13.72 15.86 -2.80
N LEU A 134 13.50 14.87 -3.68
CA LEU A 134 13.83 13.47 -3.43
C LEU A 134 14.94 13.01 -4.40
N PRO A 135 15.66 11.92 -4.09
CA PRO A 135 16.54 11.25 -5.05
C PRO A 135 15.84 11.01 -6.39
N ARG A 136 16.60 11.04 -7.50
CA ARG A 136 16.05 10.87 -8.86
C ARG A 136 15.41 9.50 -9.12
N SER A 137 15.57 8.56 -8.20
CA SER A 137 14.97 7.24 -8.27
C SER A 137 13.57 7.17 -7.65
N LEU A 138 13.06 8.25 -7.04
CA LEU A 138 11.81 8.27 -6.30
C LEU A 138 10.87 9.36 -6.83
N LEU A 139 9.66 8.99 -7.23
CA LEU A 139 8.59 9.93 -7.57
C LEU A 139 7.81 10.40 -6.33
N GLY A 140 7.66 9.52 -5.34
CA GLY A 140 6.98 9.75 -4.07
C GLY A 140 7.73 9.12 -2.90
N LEU A 141 7.34 9.49 -1.68
CA LEU A 141 7.76 8.83 -0.44
C LEU A 141 6.74 9.09 0.67
N THR A 142 6.17 8.03 1.21
CA THR A 142 5.40 8.04 2.45
C THR A 142 6.33 7.89 3.63
N GLN A 143 6.24 8.83 4.57
CA GLN A 143 7.03 8.83 5.78
C GLN A 143 6.13 8.98 7.01
N PRO A 144 6.10 7.99 7.91
CA PRO A 144 5.51 8.15 9.24
C PRO A 144 6.17 9.32 10.00
N THR A 145 5.36 10.22 10.55
CA THR A 145 5.83 11.43 11.25
C THR A 145 5.54 11.46 12.74
N SER A 146 4.55 10.70 13.20
CA SER A 146 4.30 10.51 14.62
C SER A 146 3.78 9.12 14.91
N PHE A 147 3.95 8.70 16.16
CA PHE A 147 3.58 7.38 16.64
C PHE A 147 2.72 7.52 17.89
N SER A 148 1.73 6.65 18.02
CA SER A 148 0.98 6.44 19.26
C SER A 148 1.34 5.08 19.86
N ARG A 149 0.81 4.81 21.05
CA ARG A 149 0.83 3.46 21.64
C ARG A 149 0.17 2.38 20.76
N HIS A 150 -0.57 2.78 19.73
CA HIS A 150 -1.32 1.89 18.84
C HIS A 150 -0.71 1.75 17.43
N GLY A 151 0.37 2.47 17.09
CA GLY A 151 0.99 2.43 15.77
C GLY A 151 1.29 3.81 15.20
N VAL A 152 1.29 3.96 13.87
CA VAL A 152 1.49 5.25 13.20
C VAL A 152 0.30 6.15 13.51
N ALA A 153 0.58 7.35 14.02
CA ALA A 153 -0.45 8.35 14.31
C ALA A 153 -0.55 9.42 13.22
N SER A 154 0.51 9.67 12.45
CA SER A 154 0.46 10.55 11.29
C SER A 154 1.51 10.19 10.27
N VAL A 155 1.25 10.53 9.01
CA VAL A 155 2.11 10.29 7.86
C VAL A 155 2.27 11.56 7.02
N THR A 156 3.42 11.67 6.36
CA THR A 156 3.67 12.69 5.34
C THR A 156 4.03 12.03 4.02
N ILE A 157 3.27 12.35 2.99
CA ILE A 157 3.54 11.99 1.61
C ILE A 157 4.35 13.11 0.98
N LYS A 158 5.55 12.78 0.51
CA LYS A 158 6.47 13.70 -0.17
C LYS A 158 6.47 13.38 -1.66
N LEU A 159 6.16 14.35 -2.50
CA LEU A 159 6.19 14.22 -3.97
C LEU A 159 7.46 14.84 -4.54
N ASN A 160 8.15 14.16 -5.45
CA ASN A 160 9.40 14.64 -6.04
C ASN A 160 9.13 15.80 -7.00
N ARG A 161 9.40 17.02 -6.54
CA ARG A 161 9.22 18.24 -7.32
C ARG A 161 10.02 18.25 -8.62
N ARG A 162 11.22 17.67 -8.65
CA ARG A 162 12.09 17.75 -9.84
C ARG A 162 11.58 16.85 -10.96
N MET A 163 11.14 15.63 -10.62
CA MET A 163 10.65 14.66 -11.60
C MET A 163 9.24 15.00 -12.07
N LEU A 164 8.32 15.23 -11.12
CA LEU A 164 6.91 15.41 -11.42
C LEU A 164 6.58 16.78 -12.04
N ARG A 165 7.44 17.80 -11.91
CA ARG A 165 7.20 19.12 -12.53
C ARG A 165 7.08 19.06 -14.06
N ARG A 166 7.72 18.07 -14.67
CA ARG A 166 7.70 17.80 -16.12
C ARG A 166 7.16 16.41 -16.43
N GLY A 167 6.70 15.68 -15.40
CA GLY A 167 6.15 14.35 -15.56
C GLY A 167 4.83 14.41 -16.33
N ARG A 168 4.53 13.31 -17.01
CA ARG A 168 3.23 13.03 -17.58
C ARG A 168 2.21 12.94 -16.45
N ARG A 169 0.95 13.24 -16.79
CA ARG A 169 -0.15 13.22 -15.85
C ARG A 169 -0.24 11.87 -15.13
N GLU A 170 -0.11 10.78 -15.86
CA GLU A 170 -0.22 9.41 -15.36
C GLU A 170 0.83 9.11 -14.29
N GLU A 171 2.05 9.65 -14.41
CA GLU A 171 3.11 9.51 -13.40
C GLU A 171 2.76 10.22 -12.11
N ILE A 172 2.19 11.42 -12.21
CA ILE A 172 1.82 12.26 -11.07
C ILE A 172 0.68 11.61 -10.30
N TRP A 173 -0.37 11.19 -11.02
CA TRP A 173 -1.50 10.48 -10.43
C TRP A 173 -1.08 9.14 -9.84
N GLY A 174 -0.22 8.40 -10.54
CA GLY A 174 0.27 7.13 -10.05
C GLY A 174 1.10 7.25 -8.79
N ALA A 175 2.04 8.20 -8.74
CA ALA A 175 2.81 8.48 -7.53
C ALA A 175 1.91 8.87 -6.35
N LEU A 176 0.92 9.74 -6.58
CA LEU A 176 -0.03 10.15 -5.54
C LEU A 176 -0.84 8.98 -4.98
N VAL A 177 -1.47 8.19 -5.85
CA VAL A 177 -2.30 7.05 -5.45
C VAL A 177 -1.47 5.99 -4.74
N HIS A 178 -0.26 5.72 -5.24
CA HIS A 178 0.69 4.79 -4.64
C HIS A 178 1.03 5.15 -3.19
N GLU A 179 1.46 6.39 -2.97
CA GLU A 179 1.82 6.85 -1.63
C GLU A 179 0.60 6.93 -0.71
N LEU A 180 -0.60 7.24 -1.24
CA LEU A 180 -1.83 7.18 -0.45
C LEU A 180 -2.17 5.76 0.02
N CYS A 181 -1.90 4.73 -0.78
CA CYS A 181 -2.10 3.34 -0.36
C CYS A 181 -1.15 2.97 0.80
N HIS A 182 0.12 3.38 0.72
CA HIS A 182 1.06 3.22 1.83
C HIS A 182 0.61 3.96 3.08
N ALA A 183 0.24 5.23 2.94
CA ALA A 183 -0.26 6.06 4.04
C ALA A 183 -1.47 5.43 4.74
N TRP A 184 -2.43 4.91 3.98
CA TRP A 184 -3.63 4.31 4.57
C TRP A 184 -3.31 3.00 5.30
N LEU A 185 -2.48 2.13 4.71
CA LEU A 185 -2.01 0.89 5.35
C LEU A 185 -1.25 1.16 6.64
N ASP A 186 -0.37 2.17 6.65
CA ASP A 186 0.38 2.57 7.84
C ASP A 186 -0.54 3.04 8.98
N LEU A 187 -1.55 3.85 8.65
CA LEU A 187 -2.49 4.39 9.64
C LEU A 187 -3.44 3.32 10.20
N GLU A 188 -3.91 2.38 9.38
CA GLU A 188 -4.85 1.32 9.80
C GLU A 188 -4.13 0.13 10.46
N GLY A 189 -2.93 -0.21 10.01
CA GLY A 189 -2.21 -1.42 10.44
C GLY A 189 -1.07 -1.21 11.41
N GLY A 190 -0.65 0.05 11.61
CA GLY A 190 0.58 0.38 12.31
C GLY A 190 1.83 -0.10 11.56
N TRP A 191 3.01 0.22 12.11
CA TRP A 191 4.32 -0.12 11.50
C TRP A 191 4.49 -1.61 11.13
N GLY A 192 3.72 -2.50 11.77
CA GLY A 192 3.70 -3.93 11.50
C GLY A 192 3.14 -4.33 10.13
N ALA A 193 2.31 -3.48 9.50
CA ALA A 193 1.77 -3.73 8.16
C ALA A 193 2.83 -3.57 7.05
N LEU A 194 3.93 -2.86 7.32
CA LEU A 194 5.01 -2.57 6.38
C LEU A 194 6.39 -3.01 6.88
N VAL A 195 6.52 -4.04 7.71
CA VAL A 195 7.86 -4.60 8.03
C VAL A 195 8.47 -5.14 6.73
N GLY A 196 9.23 -4.29 6.04
CA GLY A 196 9.83 -4.52 4.73
C GLY A 196 9.62 -3.40 3.70
N GLY A 197 8.70 -2.44 3.90
CA GLY A 197 8.41 -1.39 2.91
C GLY A 197 8.05 -1.92 1.51
N GLY A 198 7.66 -3.19 1.43
CA GLY A 198 7.46 -3.92 0.18
C GLY A 198 6.01 -3.89 -0.29
N HIS A 199 5.84 -4.04 -1.60
CA HIS A 199 4.54 -4.20 -2.26
C HIS A 199 4.06 -5.64 -2.15
N GLY A 200 3.74 -6.11 -0.94
CA GLY A 200 3.18 -7.46 -0.76
C GLY A 200 1.74 -7.58 -1.27
N VAL A 201 1.19 -8.79 -1.29
CA VAL A 201 -0.20 -9.10 -1.69
C VAL A 201 -1.25 -8.19 -1.04
N VAL A 202 -0.99 -7.77 0.20
CA VAL A 202 -1.85 -6.82 0.93
C VAL A 202 -1.89 -5.45 0.25
N PHE A 203 -0.74 -4.91 -0.13
CA PHE A 203 -0.64 -3.62 -0.80
C PHE A 203 -1.32 -3.66 -2.16
N GLU A 204 -1.08 -4.73 -2.94
CA GLU A 204 -1.69 -4.93 -4.26
C GLU A 204 -3.21 -4.88 -4.20
N ARG A 205 -3.83 -5.66 -3.30
CA ARG A 205 -5.29 -5.68 -3.17
C ARG A 205 -5.85 -4.31 -2.81
N VAL A 206 -5.17 -3.57 -1.94
CA VAL A 206 -5.57 -2.19 -1.60
C VAL A 206 -5.48 -1.30 -2.83
N CYS A 207 -4.39 -1.37 -3.60
CA CYS A 207 -4.25 -0.61 -4.85
C CYS A 207 -5.35 -0.96 -5.86
N GLU A 208 -5.66 -2.25 -6.05
CA GLU A 208 -6.75 -2.71 -6.92
C GLU A 208 -8.09 -2.10 -6.51
N GLY A 209 -8.42 -2.18 -5.22
CA GLY A 209 -9.64 -1.59 -4.67
C GLY A 209 -9.69 -0.06 -4.85
N VAL A 210 -8.57 0.63 -4.67
CA VAL A 210 -8.47 2.08 -4.87
C VAL A 210 -8.66 2.44 -6.35
N VAL A 211 -8.01 1.73 -7.27
CA VAL A 211 -8.16 1.96 -8.72
C VAL A 211 -9.60 1.70 -9.17
N ALA A 212 -10.20 0.60 -8.71
CA ALA A 212 -11.60 0.29 -8.97
C ALA A 212 -12.53 1.39 -8.44
N ARG A 213 -12.27 1.89 -7.23
CA ARG A 213 -13.03 3.00 -6.61
C ARG A 213 -12.92 4.29 -7.43
N LEU A 214 -11.74 4.63 -7.91
CA LEU A 214 -11.51 5.83 -8.74
C LEU A 214 -12.29 5.75 -10.05
N GLY A 215 -12.43 4.56 -10.65
CA GLY A 215 -13.18 4.37 -11.89
C GLY A 215 -12.60 5.18 -13.06
N ILE A 216 -11.28 5.35 -13.08
CA ILE A 216 -10.55 6.06 -14.12
C ILE A 216 -10.00 5.01 -15.09
N GLY A 217 -10.63 4.92 -16.28
CA GLY A 217 -10.13 4.10 -17.39
C GLY A 217 -8.72 4.56 -17.81
N GLY A 218 -7.83 3.61 -18.12
CA GLY A 218 -6.42 3.89 -18.43
C GLY A 218 -5.48 4.01 -17.21
N LEU A 219 -5.99 4.00 -15.98
CA LEU A 219 -5.22 3.61 -14.78
C LEU A 219 -5.27 2.08 -14.54
N GLY A 220 -5.82 1.34 -15.51
CA GLY A 220 -6.49 0.06 -15.33
C GLY A 220 -5.59 -1.14 -14.99
N VAL A 221 -6.05 -1.90 -14.00
CA VAL A 221 -5.64 -3.29 -13.73
C VAL A 221 -6.24 -4.28 -14.76
N GLY A 222 -7.26 -3.86 -15.53
CA GLY A 222 -8.07 -4.75 -16.38
C GLY A 222 -7.94 -4.62 -17.90
N GLU A 223 -7.09 -3.72 -18.43
CA GLU A 223 -6.76 -3.70 -19.88
C GLU A 223 -5.50 -4.54 -20.21
N VAL A 224 -4.94 -5.21 -19.20
CA VAL A 224 -3.81 -6.14 -19.31
C VAL A 224 -4.09 -7.35 -18.41
N VAL A 225 -5.05 -8.18 -18.79
CA VAL A 225 -5.10 -9.60 -18.41
C VAL A 225 -4.99 -10.42 -19.69
#